data_AF-A0A965X449-F1
#
_entry.id   AF-A0A965X449-F1
#
_cell.length_a   1.000
_cell.length_b   1.000
_cell.length_c   1.000
_cell.angle_alpha   90.00
_cell.angle_beta   90.00
_cell.angle_gamma   90.00
#
_symmetry.space_group_name_H-M   'P 1'
#
loop_
_entity.id
_entity.type
_entity.pdbx_description
1 polymer ?
#
loop_
_entity_poly.entity_id
_entity_poly.type
_entity_poly.pdbx_seq_one_letter_code
_entity_poly.pdbx_strand_id
1 'polypeptide(L)'
;MKEYSTVQERDAFDERIFEIVQEYIEDGNSESNFGLSINPQTLELALVSHENNPEGCDFHPLESLIRPNDNNTGNEPDCDATHELASSYCFVR
;
A
#
# COMPACT_ATOMS: atom_id res chain seq x y z
N MET A 1 -14.30 -4.64 26.27
CA MET A 1 -12.96 -4.40 25.69
C MET A 1 -13.06 -4.94 24.28
N LYS A 2 -12.88 -4.08 23.28
CA LYS A 2 -13.05 -4.46 21.88
C LYS A 2 -11.76 -5.15 21.44
N GLU A 3 -11.70 -6.45 21.71
CA GLU A 3 -10.74 -7.36 21.08
C GLU A 3 -11.17 -7.46 19.61
N TYR A 4 -10.80 -6.47 18.81
CA TYR A 4 -10.89 -6.60 17.36
C TYR A 4 -9.67 -7.38 16.90
N SER A 5 -9.97 -8.42 16.13
CA SER A 5 -9.06 -9.44 15.67
C SER A 5 -7.99 -8.81 14.79
N THR A 6 -6.74 -8.84 15.25
CA THR A 6 -5.52 -8.37 14.57
C THR A 6 -5.39 -8.79 13.10
N VAL A 7 -6.04 -9.88 12.70
CA VAL A 7 -6.08 -10.38 11.31
C VAL A 7 -7.05 -9.58 10.43
N GLN A 8 -8.23 -9.20 10.93
CA GLN A 8 -9.24 -8.48 10.14
C GLN A 8 -8.81 -7.05 9.84
N GLU A 9 -8.12 -6.40 10.80
CA GLU A 9 -7.56 -5.06 10.59
C GLU A 9 -6.42 -5.08 9.58
N ARG A 10 -5.58 -6.13 9.62
CA ARG A 10 -4.53 -6.34 8.62
C ARG A 10 -5.11 -6.59 7.23
N ASP A 11 -6.08 -7.49 7.10
CA ASP A 11 -6.72 -7.78 5.81
C ASP A 11 -7.38 -6.53 5.23
N ALA A 12 -8.16 -5.80 6.04
CA ALA A 12 -8.78 -4.55 5.59
C ALA A 12 -7.73 -3.47 5.20
N PHE A 13 -6.55 -3.50 5.82
CA PHE A 13 -5.46 -2.58 5.50
C PHE A 13 -4.74 -3.00 4.21
N ASP A 14 -4.45 -4.29 4.04
CA ASP A 14 -3.92 -4.89 2.81
C ASP A 14 -4.84 -4.61 1.61
N GLU A 15 -6.14 -4.85 1.77
CA GLU A 15 -7.16 -4.53 0.76
C GLU A 15 -7.09 -3.05 0.36
N ARG A 16 -6.92 -2.13 1.32
CA ARG A 16 -6.80 -0.71 1.00
C ARG A 16 -5.52 -0.33 0.29
N ILE A 17 -4.39 -0.93 0.65
CA ILE A 17 -3.13 -0.73 -0.07
C ILE A 17 -3.32 -1.20 -1.52
N PHE A 18 -3.89 -2.38 -1.69
CA PHE A 18 -4.16 -2.99 -2.99
C PHE A 18 -5.08 -2.09 -3.85
N GLU A 19 -6.19 -1.61 -3.29
CA GLU A 19 -7.13 -0.71 -3.99
C GLU A 19 -6.43 0.57 -4.47
N ILE A 20 -5.61 1.20 -3.63
CA ILE A 20 -4.89 2.44 -4.01
C ILE A 20 -3.87 2.17 -5.13
N VAL A 21 -3.12 1.08 -5.03
CA VAL A 21 -2.14 0.69 -6.06
C VAL A 21 -2.85 0.36 -7.37
N GLN A 22 -3.98 -0.35 -7.31
CA GLN A 22 -4.79 -0.67 -8.48
C GLN A 22 -5.35 0.60 -9.13
N GLU A 23 -5.93 1.52 -8.35
CA GLU A 23 -6.45 2.79 -8.86
C GLU A 23 -5.35 3.60 -9.55
N TYR A 24 -4.14 3.64 -8.99
CA TYR A 24 -2.99 4.30 -9.61
C TYR A 24 -2.60 3.70 -10.97
N ILE A 25 -2.60 2.37 -11.07
CA ILE A 25 -2.33 1.67 -12.33
C ILE A 25 -3.45 1.96 -13.36
N GLU A 26 -4.72 1.91 -12.93
CA GLU A 26 -5.89 2.13 -13.79
C GLU A 26 -6.00 3.58 -14.28
N ASP A 27 -5.58 4.56 -13.47
CA ASP A 27 -5.49 5.97 -13.85
C ASP A 27 -4.44 6.20 -14.97
N GLY A 28 -3.59 5.19 -15.24
CA GLY A 28 -2.52 5.28 -16.23
C GLY A 28 -1.38 6.20 -15.78
N ASN A 29 -1.32 6.47 -14.48
CA ASN A 29 -0.29 7.28 -13.87
C ASN A 29 1.02 6.47 -13.89
N SER A 30 1.98 6.92 -14.70
CA SER A 30 3.29 6.27 -14.86
C SER A 30 4.41 7.12 -14.23
N GLU A 31 4.06 8.04 -13.35
CA GLU A 31 5.01 8.88 -12.65
C GLU A 31 5.65 8.10 -11.50
N SER A 32 6.86 7.56 -11.73
CA SER A 32 7.68 6.82 -10.74
C SER A 32 8.02 7.59 -9.45
N ASN A 33 7.56 8.84 -9.31
CA ASN A 33 7.84 9.68 -8.15
C ASN A 33 6.75 9.60 -7.06
N PHE A 34 5.67 8.87 -7.34
CA PHE A 34 4.59 8.62 -6.39
C PHE A 34 4.83 7.37 -5.54
N GLY A 35 4.43 7.46 -4.29
CA GLY A 35 4.49 6.39 -3.32
C GLY A 35 3.28 6.42 -2.39
N LEU A 36 3.14 5.32 -1.67
CA LEU A 36 2.21 5.19 -0.57
C LEU A 36 2.85 5.78 0.70
N SER A 37 2.27 6.85 1.22
CA SER A 37 2.55 7.35 2.56
C SER A 37 1.69 6.62 3.56
N ILE A 38 2.33 5.96 4.52
CA ILE A 38 1.67 5.22 5.59
C ILE A 38 1.96 5.89 6.92
N ASN A 39 0.92 6.22 7.68
CA ASN A 39 1.08 6.63 9.06
C ASN A 39 1.18 5.39 9.97
N PRO A 40 2.34 5.09 10.59
CA PRO A 40 2.51 3.94 11.46
C PRO A 40 1.65 3.99 12.74
N GLN A 41 1.15 5.17 13.12
CA GLN A 41 0.34 5.34 14.33
C GLN A 41 -1.16 5.21 14.08
N THR A 42 -1.65 5.70 12.93
CA THR A 42 -3.09 5.71 12.59
C THR A 42 -3.47 4.71 11.50
N LEU A 43 -2.49 4.09 10.83
CA LEU A 43 -2.70 3.25 9.64
C LEU A 43 -3.46 4.01 8.54
N GLU A 44 -3.25 5.32 8.45
CA GLU A 44 -3.77 6.12 7.34
C GLU A 44 -2.86 5.99 6.12
N LEU A 45 -3.49 5.86 4.96
CA LEU A 45 -2.86 5.65 3.66
C LEU A 45 -3.13 6.88 2.79
N ALA A 46 -2.09 7.41 2.17
CA ALA A 46 -2.22 8.49 1.20
C ALA A 46 -1.25 8.31 0.04
N LEU A 47 -1.71 8.54 -1.18
CA LEU A 47 -0.86 8.53 -2.36
C LEU A 47 -0.23 9.92 -2.49
N VAL A 48 1.09 10.00 -2.31
CA VAL A 48 1.84 11.27 -2.31
C VAL A 48 3.12 11.11 -3.10
N SER A 49 3.67 12.21 -3.61
CA SER A 49 5.03 12.19 -4.14
C SER A 49 6.04 12.21 -2.99
N HIS A 50 7.26 11.71 -3.24
CA HIS A 50 8.32 11.63 -2.24
C HIS A 50 8.57 12.95 -1.49
N GLU A 51 8.49 14.07 -2.21
CA GLU A 51 8.68 15.43 -1.68
C GLU A 51 7.50 15.97 -0.84
N ASN A 52 6.30 15.40 -1.03
CA ASN A 52 5.09 15.78 -0.28
C ASN A 52 4.77 14.80 0.86
N ASN A 53 5.67 13.87 1.17
CA ASN A 53 5.47 12.90 2.23
C ASN A 53 5.40 13.60 3.60
N PRO A 54 4.29 13.46 4.36
CA PRO A 54 4.16 14.09 5.66
C PRO A 54 5.20 13.57 6.66
N GLU A 55 5.70 14.46 7.52
CA GLU A 55 6.66 14.08 8.57
C GLU A 55 6.06 13.03 9.52
N GLY A 56 6.85 11.99 9.81
CA GLY A 56 6.43 10.89 10.67
C GLY A 56 5.63 9.79 9.97
N CYS A 57 5.40 9.90 8.66
CA CYS A 57 4.87 8.81 7.84
C CYS A 57 5.99 8.10 7.07
N ASP A 58 5.84 6.80 6.89
CA ASP A 58 6.73 5.99 6.06
C ASP A 58 6.33 6.09 4.60
N PHE A 59 7.31 6.32 3.74
CA PHE A 59 7.11 6.41 2.30
C PHE A 59 7.51 5.09 1.64
N HIS A 60 6.56 4.48 0.92
CA HIS A 60 6.78 3.25 0.16
C HIS A 60 6.55 3.51 -1.32
N PRO A 61 7.57 3.39 -2.19
CA PRO A 61 7.41 3.64 -3.61
C PRO A 61 6.43 2.63 -4.23
N LEU A 62 5.50 3.13 -5.06
CA LEU A 62 4.50 2.28 -5.72
C LEU A 62 5.14 1.24 -6.64
N GLU A 63 6.30 1.56 -7.24
CA GLU A 63 7.07 0.61 -8.05
C GLU A 63 7.46 -0.67 -7.30
N SER A 64 7.57 -0.61 -5.96
CA SER A 64 7.83 -1.80 -5.13
C SER A 64 6.58 -2.61 -4.80
N LEU A 65 5.39 -2.06 -5.06
CA LEU A 65 4.07 -2.66 -4.80
C LEU A 65 3.36 -3.05 -6.10
N ILE A 66 4.02 -2.84 -7.23
CA ILE A 66 3.49 -3.11 -8.57
C ILE A 66 4.36 -4.18 -9.21
N ARG A 67 3.73 -5.18 -9.82
CA ARG A 67 4.39 -6.20 -10.61
C ARG A 67 3.84 -6.23 -12.04
N PRO A 68 4.63 -6.68 -13.03
CA PRO A 68 4.09 -6.95 -14.35
C PRO A 68 3.06 -8.09 -14.26
N ASN A 69 1.96 -7.96 -15.00
CA ASN A 69 0.95 -9.00 -15.06
C ASN A 69 1.50 -10.28 -15.72
N ASP A 70 0.81 -11.40 -15.51
CA ASP A 70 1.24 -12.72 -16.02
C ASP A 70 1.45 -12.72 -17.56
N ASN A 71 0.66 -11.90 -18.27
CA ASN A 71 0.73 -11.74 -19.73
C ASN A 71 1.76 -10.69 -20.20
N ASN A 72 2.49 -10.02 -19.31
CA ASN A 72 3.34 -8.86 -19.59
C ASN A 72 2.66 -7.74 -20.42
N THR A 73 1.34 -7.64 -20.36
CA THR A 73 0.56 -6.64 -21.12
C THR A 73 0.28 -5.38 -20.33
N GLY A 74 0.61 -5.37 -19.04
CA GLY A 74 0.36 -4.26 -18.14
C GLY A 74 0.93 -4.55 -16.76
N ASN A 75 0.64 -3.65 -15.84
CA ASN A 75 1.01 -3.74 -14.45
C ASN A 75 -0.19 -4.21 -13.62
N GLU A 76 0.06 -4.90 -12.52
CA GLU A 76 -0.93 -5.26 -11.51
C GLU A 76 -0.34 -4.99 -10.12
N PRO A 77 -1.18 -4.66 -9.12
CA PRO A 77 -0.73 -4.62 -7.73
C PRO A 77 -0.13 -5.97 -7.31
N ASP A 78 1.01 -5.93 -6.64
CA ASP A 78 1.68 -7.12 -6.13
C ASP A 78 1.08 -7.53 -4.78
N CYS A 79 0.18 -8.51 -4.80
CA CYS A 79 -0.47 -9.01 -3.59
C CYS A 79 0.52 -9.46 -2.51
N ASP A 80 1.69 -9.99 -2.88
CA ASP A 80 2.67 -10.46 -1.89
C ASP A 80 3.28 -9.25 -1.18
N ALA A 81 3.69 -8.23 -1.95
CA ALA A 81 4.27 -7.01 -1.42
C ALA A 81 3.27 -6.18 -0.60
N THR A 82 2.01 -6.05 -1.04
CA THR A 82 0.99 -5.34 -0.26
C THR A 82 0.70 -6.04 1.06
N HIS A 83 0.67 -7.38 1.04
CA HIS A 83 0.42 -8.18 2.24
C HIS A 83 1.58 -8.12 3.23
N GLU A 84 2.81 -8.24 2.75
CA GLU A 84 4.01 -8.08 3.58
C GLU A 84 4.06 -6.68 4.21
N LEU A 85 3.73 -5.65 3.41
CA LEU A 85 3.68 -4.28 3.88
C LEU A 85 2.62 -4.13 4.99
N ALA A 86 1.38 -4.56 4.74
CA ALA A 86 0.31 -4.52 5.72
C ALA A 86 0.67 -5.29 7.00
N SER A 87 1.31 -6.46 6.87
CA SER A 87 1.75 -7.27 7.99
C SER A 87 2.86 -6.61 8.81
N SER A 88 3.67 -5.73 8.21
CA SER A 88 4.69 -4.97 8.93
C SER A 88 4.08 -3.93 9.88
N TYR A 89 2.87 -3.45 9.59
CA TYR A 89 2.16 -2.45 10.40
C TYR A 89 1.17 -3.07 11.37
N CYS A 90 0.43 -4.09 10.92
CA CYS A 90 -0.54 -4.80 11.74
C CYS A 90 0.12 -6.05 12.34
N PHE A 91 0.84 -5.88 13.46
CA PHE A 91 1.40 -7.01 14.20
C PHE A 91 0.28 -7.90 14.75
N VAL A 92 0.11 -9.08 14.17
CA VAL A 92 -0.68 -10.18 14.75
C VAL A 92 0.03 -10.63 16.02
N ARG A 93 -0.47 -10.20 17.18
CA ARG A 93 0.01 -10.64 18.50
C ARG A 93 -0.95 -11.64 19.12
#